data_AF-A0A7S2VR60-F1
#
_entry.id   AF-A0A7S2VR60-F1
#
_cell.length_a   1.000
_cell.length_b   1.000
_cell.length_c   1.000
_cell.angle_alpha   90.00
_cell.angle_beta   90.00
_cell.angle_gamma   90.00
#
_symmetry.space_group_name_H-M   'P 1'
#
loop_
_entity.id
_entity.type
_entity.pdbx_description
1 polymer ?
#
loop_
_entity_poly.entity_id
_entity_poly.type
_entity_poly.pdbx_seq_one_letter_code
_entity_poly.pdbx_strand_id
1 'polypeptide(L)'
;MPPAVQAGLGHLDFEVQRLIKRLDSLETLLATVVGAERLAAHRHRTDFEIIKQTSKWTNTASIKHLVDNDKGVTRTLLPLLTSRSAVTLQIALGQAGYCQELQCFGARERLFHAGAAVVAAGAEATEEQVKELDDAADTARCWNIDNALVSDGLRTLATVQAKRAIFNATSDEALNAALIQARRQSRSGGGDAHDIDELNDLAAKARQRLSRVEITAEVEHRLMVATRWNDKDKLLKAIKFAEDRHYSGEQLDKVKEMIRESEQLDARNKEKAEAFRRFLAAAKPQWQLKELEAATSKLATLGVCIVEDMTTALDEAAPRHLNDRLRDKGLRAFSDETLAAFEAALNIGA
;
A
#
# COMPACT_ATOMS: atom_id res chain seq x y z
N MET A 1 -8.40 41.12 -43.98
CA MET A 1 -7.34 40.74 -44.94
C MET A 1 -7.99 40.30 -46.24
N PRO A 2 -7.46 40.67 -47.42
CA PRO A 2 -7.96 40.14 -48.68
C PRO A 2 -7.84 38.60 -48.68
N PRO A 3 -8.83 37.84 -49.17
CA PRO A 3 -8.81 36.38 -49.18
C PRO A 3 -7.54 35.77 -49.79
N ALA A 4 -6.96 36.45 -50.80
CA ALA A 4 -5.71 36.06 -51.43
C ALA A 4 -4.49 36.09 -50.49
N VAL A 5 -4.45 37.02 -49.52
CA VAL A 5 -3.34 37.11 -48.56
C VAL A 5 -3.48 36.06 -47.46
N GLN A 6 -4.71 35.72 -47.07
CA GLN A 6 -4.98 34.66 -46.10
C GLN A 6 -4.66 33.27 -46.66
N ALA A 7 -4.97 33.03 -47.95
CA ALA A 7 -4.56 31.81 -48.66
C ALA A 7 -3.03 31.71 -48.81
N GLY A 8 -2.35 32.82 -49.09
CA GLY A 8 -0.88 32.87 -49.16
C GLY A 8 -0.20 32.54 -47.83
N LEU A 9 -0.73 33.04 -46.71
CA LEU A 9 -0.21 32.72 -45.37
C LEU A 9 -0.43 31.25 -45.00
N GLY A 10 -1.58 30.66 -45.33
CA GLY A 10 -1.83 29.24 -45.10
C GLY A 10 -0.88 28.34 -45.89
N HIS A 11 -0.55 28.71 -47.13
CA HIS A 11 0.44 27.97 -47.93
C HIS A 11 1.86 28.10 -47.35
N LEU A 12 2.26 29.29 -46.90
CA LEU A 12 3.55 29.52 -46.27
C LEU A 12 3.69 28.71 -44.97
N ASP A 13 2.66 28.71 -44.12
CA ASP A 13 2.67 27.94 -42.88
C ASP A 13 2.74 26.43 -43.14
N PHE A 14 2.00 25.95 -44.16
CA PHE A 14 2.08 24.56 -44.61
C PHE A 14 3.48 24.16 -45.11
N GLU A 15 4.14 25.00 -45.92
CA GLU A 15 5.50 24.72 -46.41
C GLU A 15 6.54 24.79 -45.28
N VAL A 16 6.39 25.71 -44.32
CA VAL A 16 7.24 25.77 -43.13
C VAL A 16 7.11 24.48 -42.30
N GLN A 17 5.88 24.04 -42.01
CA GLN A 17 5.62 22.79 -41.29
C GLN A 17 6.15 21.57 -42.04
N ARG A 18 6.05 21.55 -43.36
CA ARG A 18 6.59 20.49 -44.22
C ARG A 18 8.12 20.46 -44.18
N LEU A 19 8.78 21.62 -44.20
CA LEU A 19 10.23 21.73 -44.09
C LEU A 19 10.73 21.32 -42.71
N ILE A 20 10.05 21.73 -41.63
CA ILE A 20 10.37 21.30 -40.25
C ILE A 20 10.32 19.78 -40.14
N LYS A 21 9.24 19.14 -40.60
CA LYS A 21 9.13 17.66 -40.58
C LYS A 21 10.24 16.96 -41.38
N ARG A 22 10.65 17.53 -42.51
CA ARG A 22 11.78 16.99 -43.30
C ARG A 22 13.11 17.18 -42.57
N LEU A 23 13.29 18.29 -41.87
CA LEU A 23 14.46 18.55 -41.04
C LEU A 23 14.55 17.52 -39.89
N ASP A 24 13.47 17.32 -39.15
CA ASP A 24 13.41 16.34 -38.05
C ASP A 24 13.68 14.91 -38.55
N SER A 25 13.12 14.56 -39.72
CA SER A 25 13.35 13.25 -40.35
C SER A 25 14.81 13.07 -40.76
N LEU A 26 15.43 14.11 -41.33
CA LEU A 26 16.84 14.11 -41.70
C LEU A 26 17.75 14.06 -40.46
N GLU A 27 17.40 14.73 -39.38
CA GLU A 27 18.13 14.69 -38.12
C GLU A 27 18.05 13.33 -37.46
N THR A 28 16.90 12.68 -37.51
CA THR A 28 16.74 11.32 -37.01
C THR A 28 17.61 10.35 -37.82
N LEU A 29 17.63 10.48 -39.15
CA LEU A 29 18.50 9.70 -40.04
C LEU A 29 20.00 10.00 -39.81
N LEU A 30 20.36 11.27 -39.64
CA LEU A 30 21.73 11.68 -39.33
C LEU A 30 22.17 11.19 -37.94
N ALA A 31 21.28 11.19 -36.95
CA ALA A 31 21.57 10.64 -35.62
C ALA A 31 21.83 9.13 -35.67
N THR A 32 21.12 8.40 -36.54
CA THR A 32 21.37 6.96 -36.75
C THR A 32 22.67 6.67 -37.50
N VAL A 33 23.10 7.55 -38.42
CA VAL A 33 24.30 7.34 -39.26
C VAL A 33 25.57 7.86 -38.60
N VAL A 34 25.50 9.01 -37.95
CA VAL A 34 26.65 9.71 -37.37
C VAL A 34 26.78 9.43 -35.87
N GLY A 35 25.74 8.89 -35.24
CA GLY A 35 25.62 8.71 -33.79
C GLY A 35 25.07 9.98 -33.13
N ALA A 36 24.06 9.83 -32.28
CA ALA A 36 23.36 10.94 -31.61
C ALA A 36 24.32 11.90 -30.88
N GLU A 37 25.39 11.37 -30.27
CA GLU A 37 26.40 12.16 -29.58
C GLU A 37 27.22 13.05 -30.50
N ARG A 38 27.57 12.57 -31.71
CA ARG A 38 28.33 13.36 -32.69
C ARG A 38 27.47 14.45 -33.34
N LEU A 39 26.18 14.17 -33.56
CA LEU A 39 25.24 15.17 -34.06
C LEU A 39 25.02 16.28 -33.02
N ALA A 40 24.85 15.91 -31.74
CA ALA A 40 24.77 16.87 -30.64
C ALA A 40 26.06 17.72 -30.55
N ALA A 41 27.23 17.09 -30.61
CA ALA A 41 28.51 17.80 -30.61
C ALA A 41 28.66 18.76 -31.81
N HIS A 42 28.17 18.38 -33.00
CA HIS A 42 28.20 19.25 -34.17
C HIS A 42 27.26 20.45 -34.01
N ARG A 43 26.02 20.25 -33.53
CA ARG A 43 25.10 21.34 -33.20
C ARG A 43 25.71 22.30 -32.18
N HIS A 44 26.22 21.79 -31.07
CA HIS A 44 26.90 22.61 -30.06
C HIS A 44 28.06 23.43 -30.65
N ARG A 45 28.85 22.84 -31.57
CA ARG A 45 29.92 23.55 -32.26
C ARG A 45 29.40 24.66 -33.18
N THR A 46 28.34 24.39 -33.93
CA THR A 46 27.73 25.38 -34.84
C THR A 46 27.11 26.53 -34.04
N ASP A 47 26.38 26.22 -32.97
CA ASP A 47 25.78 27.22 -32.09
C ASP A 47 26.85 28.07 -31.41
N PHE A 48 27.95 27.45 -30.97
CA PHE A 48 29.10 28.16 -30.40
C PHE A 48 29.75 29.11 -31.41
N GLU A 49 29.92 28.71 -32.67
CA GLU A 49 30.46 29.59 -33.72
C GLU A 49 29.51 30.76 -34.04
N ILE A 50 28.19 30.53 -34.06
CA ILE A 50 27.19 31.60 -34.22
C ILE A 50 27.30 32.61 -33.06
N ILE A 51 27.42 32.13 -31.83
CA ILE A 51 27.59 32.98 -30.64
C ILE A 51 28.89 33.76 -30.72
N LYS A 52 29.99 33.11 -31.11
CA LYS A 52 31.29 33.77 -31.28
C LYS A 52 31.24 34.90 -32.31
N GLN A 53 30.56 34.68 -33.43
CA GLN A 53 30.39 35.66 -34.50
C GLN A 53 29.49 36.84 -34.08
N THR A 54 28.40 36.56 -33.37
CA THR A 54 27.40 37.57 -32.98
C THR A 54 27.85 38.42 -31.77
N SER A 55 28.58 37.84 -30.82
CA SER A 55 29.02 38.50 -29.59
C SER A 55 30.31 39.31 -29.72
N LYS A 56 30.93 39.34 -30.92
CA LYS A 56 32.28 39.90 -31.13
C LYS A 56 33.30 39.34 -30.14
N TRP A 57 33.20 38.04 -29.84
CA TRP A 57 34.05 37.40 -28.84
C TRP A 57 35.52 37.49 -29.26
N THR A 58 36.31 38.25 -28.51
CA THR A 58 37.76 38.30 -28.68
C THR A 58 38.41 37.13 -27.94
N ASN A 59 39.50 36.59 -28.48
CA ASN A 59 40.22 35.45 -27.88
C ASN A 59 40.79 35.76 -26.46
N THR A 60 40.70 37.01 -26.01
CA THR A 60 41.15 37.49 -24.69
C THR A 60 40.01 37.73 -23.69
N ALA A 61 38.75 37.69 -24.13
CA ALA A 61 37.61 37.90 -23.23
C ALA A 61 37.33 36.63 -22.41
N SER A 62 37.48 36.73 -21.10
CA SER A 62 37.08 35.66 -20.18
C SER A 62 35.56 35.47 -20.21
N ILE A 63 35.07 34.26 -19.91
CA ILE A 63 33.63 33.96 -19.80
C ILE A 63 32.96 34.94 -18.82
N LYS A 64 33.65 35.30 -17.73
CA LYS A 64 33.20 36.33 -16.79
C LYS A 64 32.93 37.68 -17.48
N HIS A 65 33.86 38.13 -18.31
CA HIS A 65 33.70 39.39 -19.05
C HIS A 65 32.53 39.36 -20.04
N LEU A 66 32.17 38.17 -20.53
CA LEU A 66 31.06 37.97 -21.45
C LEU A 66 29.70 37.98 -20.74
N VAL A 67 29.63 37.32 -19.57
CA VAL A 67 28.44 37.30 -18.70
C VAL A 67 28.18 38.68 -18.10
N ASP A 68 29.23 39.39 -17.70
CA ASP A 68 29.10 40.72 -17.08
C ASP A 68 28.68 41.81 -18.09
N ASN A 69 29.06 41.70 -19.37
CA ASN A 69 28.87 42.78 -20.35
C ASN A 69 27.81 42.51 -21.42
N ASP A 70 27.40 41.27 -21.65
CA ASP A 70 26.47 40.95 -22.74
C ASP A 70 25.37 39.96 -22.31
N LYS A 71 24.25 40.54 -21.86
CA LYS A 71 23.01 39.81 -21.55
C LYS A 71 22.49 38.99 -22.74
N GLY A 72 22.81 39.40 -23.97
CA GLY A 72 22.44 38.68 -25.19
C GLY A 72 23.16 37.35 -25.29
N VAL A 73 24.43 37.28 -24.90
CA VAL A 73 25.17 36.02 -24.95
C VAL A 73 24.73 35.07 -23.85
N THR A 74 24.47 35.55 -22.64
CA THR A 74 23.93 34.68 -21.58
C THR A 74 22.58 34.10 -21.99
N ARG A 75 21.69 34.91 -22.61
CA ARG A 75 20.40 34.44 -23.14
C ARG A 75 20.52 33.44 -24.29
N THR A 76 21.61 33.48 -25.05
CA THR A 76 21.84 32.57 -26.19
C THR A 76 22.55 31.28 -25.76
N LEU A 77 23.49 31.38 -24.81
CA LEU A 77 24.21 30.22 -24.27
C LEU A 77 23.36 29.40 -23.30
N LEU A 78 22.56 30.04 -22.43
CA LEU A 78 21.83 29.35 -21.38
C LEU A 78 20.91 28.23 -21.89
N PRO A 79 20.09 28.44 -22.94
CA PRO A 79 19.25 27.36 -23.49
C PRO A 79 20.03 26.16 -24.03
N LEU A 80 21.32 26.31 -24.31
CA LEU A 80 22.19 25.25 -24.84
C LEU A 80 22.88 24.45 -23.74
N LEU A 81 22.82 24.91 -22.48
CA LEU A 81 23.45 24.25 -21.35
C LEU A 81 22.52 23.15 -20.83
N THR A 82 23.10 21.98 -20.58
CA THR A 82 22.45 20.98 -19.72
C THR A 82 22.45 21.49 -18.28
N SER A 83 21.54 20.98 -17.44
CA SER A 83 21.50 21.29 -16.00
C SER A 83 22.87 21.09 -15.32
N ARG A 84 23.60 20.04 -15.68
CA ARG A 84 24.97 19.78 -15.19
C ARG A 84 25.98 20.83 -15.66
N SER A 85 25.89 21.25 -16.92
CA SER A 85 26.78 22.28 -17.49
C SER A 85 26.51 23.65 -16.87
N ALA A 86 25.25 23.97 -16.57
CA ALA A 86 24.86 25.22 -15.91
C ALA A 86 25.41 25.32 -14.48
N VAL A 87 25.33 24.24 -13.69
CA VAL A 87 25.93 24.20 -12.34
C VAL A 87 27.45 24.37 -12.42
N THR A 88 28.11 23.70 -13.37
CA THR A 88 29.56 23.83 -13.58
C THR A 88 29.94 25.25 -13.97
N LEU A 89 29.15 25.89 -14.85
CA LEU A 89 29.32 27.28 -15.24
C LEU A 89 29.13 28.23 -14.06
N GLN A 90 28.12 27.99 -13.21
CA GLN A 90 27.86 28.79 -12.02
C GLN A 90 29.03 28.72 -11.03
N ILE A 91 29.57 27.52 -10.78
CA ILE A 91 30.76 27.33 -9.94
C ILE A 91 31.97 28.06 -10.54
N ALA A 92 32.19 27.92 -11.85
CA ALA A 92 33.31 28.56 -12.55
C ALA A 92 33.22 30.09 -12.55
N LEU A 93 32.02 30.66 -12.51
CA LEU A 93 31.78 32.10 -12.48
C LEU A 93 31.84 32.71 -11.07
N GLY A 94 31.84 31.90 -10.01
CA GLY A 94 31.91 32.37 -8.62
C GLY A 94 30.81 33.39 -8.28
N GLN A 95 31.18 34.54 -7.72
CA GLN A 95 30.22 35.62 -7.42
C GLN A 95 29.54 36.21 -8.68
N ALA A 96 30.17 36.14 -9.85
CA ALA A 96 29.56 36.55 -11.12
C ALA A 96 28.54 35.51 -11.63
N GLY A 97 28.52 34.30 -11.06
CA GLY A 97 27.51 33.27 -11.32
C GLY A 97 26.15 33.56 -10.70
N TYR A 98 26.02 34.63 -9.89
CA TYR A 98 24.76 35.15 -9.37
C TYR A 98 24.10 36.18 -10.29
N CYS A 99 24.43 36.19 -11.59
CA CYS A 99 23.68 37.02 -12.52
C CYS A 99 22.22 36.53 -12.58
N GLN A 100 21.30 37.49 -12.71
CA GLN A 100 19.86 37.25 -12.70
C GLN A 100 19.46 36.20 -13.76
N GLU A 101 20.10 36.23 -14.93
CA GLU A 101 19.84 35.31 -16.04
C GLU A 101 20.16 33.85 -15.69
N LEU A 102 21.28 33.59 -14.99
CA LEU A 102 21.62 32.25 -14.50
C LEU A 102 20.65 31.75 -13.43
N GLN A 103 20.17 32.65 -12.56
CA GLN A 103 19.18 32.31 -11.54
C GLN A 103 17.80 32.00 -12.15
N CYS A 104 17.36 32.79 -13.14
CA CYS A 104 16.15 32.50 -13.92
C CYS A 104 16.26 31.14 -14.63
N PHE A 105 17.42 30.83 -15.24
CA PHE A 105 17.64 29.54 -15.88
C PHE A 105 17.58 28.38 -14.87
N GLY A 106 18.30 28.50 -13.74
CA GLY A 106 18.28 27.47 -12.70
C GLY A 106 16.89 27.23 -12.12
N ALA A 107 16.11 28.29 -11.88
CA ALA A 107 14.74 28.18 -11.41
C ALA A 107 13.80 27.55 -12.46
N ARG A 108 13.99 27.84 -13.76
CA ARG A 108 13.27 27.19 -14.87
C ARG A 108 13.56 25.70 -14.93
N GLU A 109 14.83 25.32 -14.89
CA GLU A 109 15.25 23.90 -14.93
C GLU A 109 14.74 23.14 -13.71
N ARG A 110 14.81 23.76 -12.51
CA ARG A 110 14.28 23.16 -11.28
C ARG A 110 12.77 22.92 -11.39
N LEU A 111 12.00 23.91 -11.87
CA LEU A 111 10.56 23.77 -12.09
C LEU A 111 10.26 22.65 -13.09
N PHE A 112 11.00 22.59 -14.19
CA PHE A 112 10.83 21.55 -15.20
C PHE A 112 11.15 20.15 -14.65
N HIS A 113 12.27 19.98 -13.95
CA HIS A 113 12.67 18.69 -13.40
C HIS A 113 11.75 18.24 -12.26
N ALA A 114 11.36 19.14 -11.36
CA ALA A 114 10.40 18.83 -10.30
C ALA A 114 9.03 18.47 -10.91
N GLY A 115 8.59 19.21 -11.93
CA GLY A 115 7.36 18.92 -12.65
C GLY A 115 7.40 17.55 -13.33
N ALA A 116 8.47 17.25 -14.06
CA ALA A 116 8.66 15.95 -14.71
C ALA A 116 8.71 14.80 -13.71
N ALA A 117 9.38 14.97 -12.57
CA ALA A 117 9.43 13.96 -11.50
C ALA A 117 8.04 13.68 -10.91
N VAL A 118 7.27 14.74 -10.66
CA VAL A 118 5.90 14.66 -10.12
C VAL A 118 4.93 14.04 -11.14
N VAL A 119 5.03 14.40 -12.43
CA VAL A 119 4.24 13.80 -13.51
C VAL A 119 4.55 12.32 -13.67
N ALA A 120 5.84 11.95 -13.63
CA ALA A 120 6.26 10.55 -13.74
C ALA A 120 5.74 9.69 -12.57
N ALA A 121 5.68 10.25 -11.36
CA ALA A 121 5.16 9.56 -10.18
C ALA A 121 3.61 9.53 -10.12
N GLY A 122 2.93 10.50 -10.74
CA GLY A 122 1.47 10.54 -10.82
C GLY A 122 0.81 10.56 -9.43
N ALA A 123 -0.12 9.62 -9.16
CA ALA A 123 -0.80 9.53 -7.88
C ALA A 123 0.11 9.04 -6.72
N GLU A 124 1.25 8.44 -7.04
CA GLU A 124 2.22 7.88 -6.07
C GLU A 124 3.32 8.89 -5.69
N ALA A 125 3.22 10.14 -6.16
CA ALA A 125 4.18 11.19 -5.84
C ALA A 125 4.36 11.36 -4.33
N THR A 126 5.61 11.38 -3.88
CA THR A 126 5.94 11.55 -2.46
C THR A 126 5.67 12.98 -2.01
N GLU A 127 5.54 13.19 -0.70
CA GLU A 127 5.35 14.54 -0.14
C GLU A 127 6.52 15.46 -0.47
N GLU A 128 7.73 14.91 -0.46
CA GLU A 128 8.96 15.62 -0.81
C GLU A 128 8.95 16.08 -2.28
N GLN A 129 8.48 15.24 -3.21
CA GLN A 129 8.38 15.60 -4.63
C GLN A 129 7.35 16.71 -4.87
N VAL A 130 6.19 16.61 -4.21
CA VAL A 130 5.14 17.63 -4.30
C VAL A 130 5.63 18.96 -3.72
N LYS A 131 6.33 18.92 -2.58
CA LYS A 131 6.93 20.09 -1.95
C LYS A 131 8.03 20.71 -2.80
N GLU A 132 8.89 19.90 -3.41
CA GLU A 132 9.95 20.37 -4.29
C GLU A 132 9.39 21.11 -5.53
N LEU A 133 8.28 20.63 -6.09
CA LEU A 133 7.59 21.32 -7.18
C LEU A 133 6.98 22.65 -6.74
N ASP A 134 6.38 22.71 -5.55
CA ASP A 134 5.84 23.93 -4.96
C ASP A 134 6.94 24.98 -4.72
N ASP A 135 8.04 24.57 -4.07
CA ASP A 135 9.23 25.40 -3.82
C ASP A 135 9.84 25.89 -5.15
N ALA A 136 9.87 25.04 -6.19
CA ALA A 136 10.37 25.40 -7.51
C ALA A 136 9.45 26.40 -8.23
N ALA A 137 8.14 26.26 -8.12
CA ALA A 137 7.16 27.18 -8.71
C ALA A 137 7.22 28.56 -8.03
N ASP A 138 7.36 28.61 -6.71
CA ASP A 138 7.53 29.85 -5.96
C ASP A 138 8.87 30.52 -6.28
N THR A 139 9.94 29.74 -6.39
CA THR A 139 11.25 30.24 -6.84
C THR A 139 11.12 30.85 -8.25
N ALA A 140 10.47 30.17 -9.18
CA ALA A 140 10.25 30.67 -10.54
C ALA A 140 9.43 31.98 -10.57
N ARG A 141 8.43 32.11 -9.69
CA ARG A 141 7.65 33.35 -9.53
C ARG A 141 8.50 34.51 -9.01
N CYS A 142 9.34 34.27 -7.99
CA CYS A 142 10.25 35.29 -7.45
C CYS A 142 11.22 35.84 -8.50
N TRP A 143 11.60 35.02 -9.48
CA TRP A 143 12.50 35.40 -10.57
C TRP A 143 11.79 35.93 -11.83
N ASN A 144 10.47 36.18 -11.77
CA ASN A 144 9.66 36.66 -12.91
C ASN A 144 9.84 35.79 -14.18
N ILE A 145 9.95 34.47 -14.00
CA ILE A 145 9.93 33.53 -15.13
C ILE A 145 8.57 33.62 -15.83
N ASP A 146 8.54 33.30 -17.12
CA ASP A 146 7.32 33.29 -17.94
C ASP A 146 6.10 32.76 -17.18
N ASN A 147 5.10 33.63 -17.03
CA ASN A 147 3.86 33.33 -16.32
C ASN A 147 3.16 32.08 -16.89
N ALA A 148 3.32 31.79 -18.18
CA ALA A 148 2.76 30.59 -18.78
C ALA A 148 3.39 29.31 -18.21
N LEU A 149 4.73 29.29 -18.09
CA LEU A 149 5.47 28.15 -17.54
C LEU A 149 5.16 27.94 -16.05
N VAL A 150 5.13 29.03 -15.28
CA VAL A 150 4.77 28.97 -13.85
C VAL A 150 3.34 28.47 -13.69
N SER A 151 2.40 28.95 -14.52
CA SER A 151 0.99 28.49 -14.49
C SER A 151 0.85 27.01 -14.84
N ASP A 152 1.65 26.50 -15.78
CA ASP A 152 1.66 25.09 -16.16
C ASP A 152 2.23 24.20 -15.03
N GLY A 153 3.31 24.64 -14.38
CA GLY A 153 3.85 24.00 -13.19
C GLY A 153 2.85 23.93 -12.03
N LEU A 154 2.14 25.04 -11.76
CA LEU A 154 1.10 25.09 -10.73
C LEU A 154 -0.12 24.23 -11.08
N ARG A 155 -0.49 24.14 -12.37
CA ARG A 155 -1.54 23.24 -12.83
C ARG A 155 -1.14 21.79 -12.61
N THR A 156 0.08 21.43 -12.98
CA THR A 156 0.65 20.10 -12.75
C THR A 156 0.64 19.74 -11.26
N LEU A 157 1.07 20.67 -10.41
CA LEU A 157 1.04 20.52 -8.96
C LEU A 157 -0.38 20.27 -8.44
N ALA A 158 -1.35 21.09 -8.85
CA ALA A 158 -2.76 20.93 -8.45
C ALA A 158 -3.33 19.58 -8.89
N THR A 159 -3.04 19.15 -10.13
CA THR A 159 -3.47 17.84 -10.65
C THR A 159 -2.89 16.69 -9.84
N VAL A 160 -1.59 16.72 -9.51
CA VAL A 160 -0.99 15.64 -8.70
C VAL A 160 -1.48 15.67 -7.26
N GLN A 161 -1.64 16.85 -6.65
CA GLN A 161 -2.24 16.95 -5.31
C GLN A 161 -3.66 16.36 -5.28
N ALA A 162 -4.46 16.63 -6.31
CA ALA A 162 -5.79 16.05 -6.46
C ALA A 162 -5.75 14.51 -6.61
N LYS A 163 -4.88 13.98 -7.47
CA LYS A 163 -4.70 12.53 -7.66
C LYS A 163 -4.24 11.85 -6.36
N ARG A 164 -3.31 12.46 -5.64
CA ARG A 164 -2.80 11.98 -4.34
C ARG A 164 -3.87 12.02 -3.25
N ALA A 165 -4.70 13.05 -3.20
CA ALA A 165 -5.82 13.14 -2.25
C ALA A 165 -6.87 12.05 -2.49
N ILE A 166 -7.18 11.75 -3.75
CA ILE A 166 -8.06 10.63 -4.15
C ILE A 166 -7.43 9.29 -3.76
N PHE A 167 -6.16 9.10 -4.08
CA PHE A 167 -5.45 7.85 -3.81
C PHE A 167 -5.33 7.57 -2.30
N ASN A 168 -5.07 8.59 -1.49
CA ASN A 168 -4.88 8.48 -0.04
C ASN A 168 -6.17 8.61 0.78
N ALA A 169 -7.34 8.74 0.16
CA ALA A 169 -8.61 8.84 0.87
C ALA A 169 -8.81 7.61 1.79
N THR A 170 -9.17 7.84 3.05
CA THR A 170 -9.39 6.79 4.05
C THR A 170 -10.86 6.46 4.27
N SER A 171 -11.76 7.24 3.67
CA SER A 171 -13.21 7.04 3.71
C SER A 171 -13.85 7.50 2.40
N ASP A 172 -15.08 7.03 2.15
CA ASP A 172 -15.86 7.46 0.99
C ASP A 172 -16.19 8.96 1.02
N GLU A 173 -16.40 9.53 2.21
CA GLU A 173 -16.60 10.97 2.38
C GLU A 173 -15.35 11.77 1.97
N ALA A 174 -14.17 11.35 2.44
CA ALA A 174 -12.90 11.98 2.08
C ALA A 174 -12.62 11.86 0.58
N LEU A 175 -12.93 10.70 -0.01
CA LEU A 175 -12.79 10.45 -1.45
C LEU A 175 -13.71 11.37 -2.28
N ASN A 176 -14.98 11.49 -1.87
CA ASN A 176 -15.94 12.35 -2.55
C ASN A 176 -15.56 13.84 -2.42
N ALA A 177 -15.07 14.26 -1.25
CA ALA A 177 -14.56 15.62 -1.05
C ALA A 177 -13.35 15.90 -1.96
N ALA A 178 -12.38 14.97 -2.02
CA ALA A 178 -11.21 15.08 -2.89
C ALA A 178 -11.60 15.16 -4.38
N LEU A 179 -12.56 14.35 -4.82
CA LEU A 179 -13.08 14.39 -6.19
C LEU A 179 -13.77 15.71 -6.54
N ILE A 180 -14.56 16.26 -5.63
CA ILE A 180 -15.21 17.56 -5.83
C ILE A 180 -14.15 18.65 -5.99
N GLN A 181 -13.12 18.65 -5.14
CA GLN A 181 -12.01 19.60 -5.22
C GLN A 181 -11.22 19.44 -6.52
N ALA A 182 -10.86 18.21 -6.90
CA ALA A 182 -10.15 17.89 -8.14
C ALA A 182 -10.89 18.39 -9.38
N ARG A 183 -12.21 18.14 -9.45
CA ARG A 183 -13.07 18.58 -10.57
C ARG A 183 -13.18 20.11 -10.64
N ARG A 184 -13.22 20.80 -9.49
CA ARG A 184 -13.22 22.27 -9.45
C ARG A 184 -11.90 22.82 -10.00
N GLN A 185 -10.77 22.25 -9.57
CA GLN A 185 -9.43 22.66 -10.01
C GLN A 185 -9.21 22.42 -11.51
N SER A 186 -9.58 21.23 -12.01
CA SER A 186 -9.51 20.90 -13.44
C SER A 186 -10.34 21.86 -14.29
N ARG A 187 -11.58 22.18 -13.88
CA ARG A 187 -12.43 23.16 -14.59
C ARG A 187 -11.84 24.57 -14.61
N SER A 188 -11.25 25.04 -13.50
CA SER A 188 -10.62 26.36 -13.48
C SER A 188 -9.31 26.43 -14.28
N GLY A 189 -8.62 25.29 -14.43
CA GLY A 189 -7.35 25.20 -15.14
C GLY A 189 -7.46 25.00 -16.66
N GLY A 190 -8.68 24.88 -17.20
CA GLY A 190 -8.89 24.49 -18.59
C GLY A 190 -8.55 23.02 -18.87
N GLY A 191 -8.69 22.16 -17.85
CA GLY A 191 -8.46 20.72 -17.97
C GLY A 191 -9.34 20.10 -19.03
N ASP A 192 -8.80 19.08 -19.69
CA ASP A 192 -9.48 18.40 -20.78
C ASP A 192 -10.42 17.29 -20.25
N ALA A 193 -11.17 16.67 -21.16
CA ALA A 193 -12.03 15.54 -20.80
C ALA A 193 -11.21 14.34 -20.29
N HIS A 194 -9.94 14.22 -20.72
CA HIS A 194 -9.06 13.11 -20.36
C HIS A 194 -8.67 13.15 -18.88
N ASP A 195 -8.39 14.34 -18.34
CA ASP A 195 -8.14 14.55 -16.90
C ASP A 195 -9.31 14.04 -16.05
N ILE A 196 -10.55 14.28 -16.49
CA ILE A 196 -11.75 13.88 -15.76
C ILE A 196 -11.92 12.36 -15.76
N ASP A 197 -11.67 11.70 -16.89
CA ASP A 197 -11.74 10.25 -17.01
C ASP A 197 -10.66 9.57 -16.13
N GLU A 198 -9.43 10.09 -16.14
CA GLU A 198 -8.37 9.60 -15.28
C GLU A 198 -8.71 9.73 -13.78
N LEU A 199 -9.30 10.86 -13.37
CA LEU A 199 -9.76 11.07 -11.99
C LEU A 199 -10.88 10.08 -11.61
N ASN A 200 -11.77 9.74 -12.54
CA ASN A 200 -12.84 8.76 -12.29
C ASN A 200 -12.27 7.34 -12.15
N ASP A 201 -11.29 6.97 -12.97
CA ASP A 201 -10.59 5.68 -12.87
C ASP A 201 -9.84 5.55 -11.54
N LEU A 202 -9.13 6.60 -11.11
CA LEU A 202 -8.48 6.65 -9.81
C LEU A 202 -9.49 6.53 -8.66
N ALA A 203 -10.64 7.19 -8.77
CA ALA A 203 -11.70 7.06 -7.79
C ALA A 203 -12.30 5.66 -7.73
N ALA A 204 -12.49 4.98 -8.87
CA ALA A 204 -12.95 3.60 -8.89
C ALA A 204 -11.96 2.66 -8.18
N LYS A 205 -10.66 2.82 -8.44
CA LYS A 205 -9.59 2.10 -7.74
C LYS A 205 -9.59 2.39 -6.23
N ALA A 206 -9.74 3.65 -5.84
CA ALA A 206 -9.80 4.06 -4.44
C ALA A 206 -11.02 3.44 -3.71
N ARG A 207 -12.20 3.44 -4.32
CA ARG A 207 -13.40 2.77 -3.77
C ARG A 207 -13.20 1.27 -3.60
N GLN A 208 -12.57 0.61 -4.58
CA GLN A 208 -12.26 -0.81 -4.46
C GLN A 208 -11.31 -1.07 -3.28
N ARG A 209 -10.30 -0.21 -3.09
CA ARG A 209 -9.38 -0.29 -1.94
C ARG A 209 -10.12 -0.09 -0.62
N LEU A 210 -10.95 0.94 -0.51
CA LEU A 210 -11.74 1.22 0.70
C LEU A 210 -12.68 0.06 1.04
N SER A 211 -13.40 -0.46 0.05
CA SER A 211 -14.26 -1.64 0.23
C SER A 211 -13.50 -2.87 0.73
N ARG A 212 -12.28 -3.11 0.23
CA ARG A 212 -11.41 -4.20 0.74
C ARG A 212 -11.02 -3.98 2.19
N VAL A 213 -10.63 -2.76 2.57
CA VAL A 213 -10.28 -2.42 3.95
C VAL A 213 -11.48 -2.62 4.89
N GLU A 214 -12.67 -2.20 4.49
CA GLU A 214 -13.90 -2.39 5.25
C GLU A 214 -14.24 -3.88 5.42
N ILE A 215 -14.14 -4.67 4.34
CA ILE A 215 -14.36 -6.13 4.40
C ILE A 215 -13.36 -6.77 5.35
N THR A 216 -12.07 -6.40 5.27
CA THR A 216 -11.03 -6.89 6.18
C THR A 216 -11.35 -6.55 7.63
N ALA A 217 -11.70 -5.30 7.92
CA ALA A 217 -12.06 -4.87 9.27
C ALA A 217 -13.30 -5.59 9.81
N GLU A 218 -14.31 -5.82 8.95
CA GLU A 218 -15.51 -6.59 9.31
C GLU A 218 -15.17 -8.04 9.65
N VAL A 219 -14.35 -8.70 8.82
CA VAL A 219 -13.91 -10.08 9.05
C VAL A 219 -13.13 -10.19 10.34
N GLU A 220 -12.16 -9.30 10.57
CA GLU A 220 -11.36 -9.27 11.80
C GLU A 220 -12.21 -9.03 13.05
N HIS A 221 -13.16 -8.09 12.97
CA HIS A 221 -14.09 -7.85 14.06
C HIS A 221 -14.92 -9.10 14.38
N ARG A 222 -15.46 -9.79 13.37
CA ARG A 222 -16.24 -11.02 13.57
C ARG A 222 -15.40 -12.16 14.14
N LEU A 223 -14.18 -12.34 13.66
CA LEU A 223 -13.24 -13.33 14.20
C LEU A 223 -12.92 -13.03 15.66
N MET A 224 -12.61 -11.78 15.99
CA MET A 224 -12.37 -11.34 17.36
C MET A 224 -13.60 -11.53 18.27
N VAL A 225 -14.80 -11.23 17.80
CA VAL A 225 -16.01 -11.48 18.59
C VAL A 225 -16.19 -12.98 18.81
N ALA A 226 -16.04 -13.81 17.77
CA ALA A 226 -16.18 -15.26 17.87
C ALA A 226 -15.17 -15.88 18.86
N THR A 227 -13.91 -15.44 18.85
CA THR A 227 -12.90 -15.93 19.80
C THR A 227 -13.23 -15.61 21.26
N ARG A 228 -13.86 -14.46 21.54
CA ARG A 228 -14.32 -14.12 22.90
C ARG A 228 -15.42 -15.04 23.43
N TRP A 229 -16.27 -15.59 22.55
CA TRP A 229 -17.32 -16.52 22.97
C TRP A 229 -16.80 -17.93 23.25
N ASN A 230 -15.63 -18.30 22.69
CA ASN A 230 -15.05 -19.64 22.75
C ASN A 230 -16.05 -20.76 22.39
N ASP A 231 -16.92 -20.47 21.43
CA ASP A 231 -18.01 -21.35 20.98
C ASP A 231 -17.66 -21.89 19.58
N LYS A 232 -17.52 -23.21 19.47
CA LYS A 232 -17.06 -23.88 18.25
C LYS A 232 -17.92 -23.54 17.03
N ASP A 233 -19.23 -23.47 17.18
CA ASP A 233 -20.15 -23.18 16.07
C ASP A 233 -20.02 -21.73 15.60
N LYS A 234 -19.82 -20.80 16.54
CA LYS A 234 -19.57 -19.39 16.20
C LYS A 234 -18.22 -19.21 15.51
N LEU A 235 -17.18 -19.92 15.95
CA LEU A 235 -15.86 -19.89 15.31
C LEU A 235 -15.93 -20.44 13.87
N LEU A 236 -16.59 -21.58 13.65
CA LEU A 236 -16.78 -22.16 12.32
C LEU A 236 -17.55 -21.21 11.37
N LYS A 237 -18.60 -20.55 11.85
CA LYS A 237 -19.34 -19.55 11.07
C LYS A 237 -18.47 -18.34 10.71
N ALA A 238 -17.63 -17.88 11.63
CA ALA A 238 -16.71 -16.78 11.40
C ALA A 238 -15.61 -17.14 10.39
N ILE A 239 -15.04 -18.35 10.48
CA ILE A 239 -14.09 -18.88 9.49
C ILE A 239 -14.72 -18.92 8.11
N LYS A 240 -15.92 -19.51 7.98
CA LYS A 240 -16.60 -19.60 6.69
C LYS A 240 -16.86 -18.22 6.10
N PHE A 241 -17.30 -17.26 6.91
CA PHE A 241 -17.49 -15.88 6.48
C PHE A 241 -16.18 -15.23 5.97
N ALA A 242 -15.06 -15.49 6.63
CA ALA A 242 -13.74 -15.02 6.21
C ALA A 242 -13.30 -15.65 4.87
N GLU A 243 -13.53 -16.95 4.71
CA GLU A 243 -13.20 -17.72 3.49
C GLU A 243 -14.04 -17.28 2.29
N ASP A 244 -15.34 -17.06 2.49
CA ASP A 244 -16.27 -16.54 1.47
C ASP A 244 -15.86 -15.12 0.98
N ARG A 245 -15.07 -14.39 1.78
CA ARG A 245 -14.51 -13.07 1.45
C ARG A 245 -13.04 -13.11 1.02
N HIS A 246 -12.47 -14.31 0.83
CA HIS A 246 -11.06 -14.53 0.49
C HIS A 246 -10.08 -13.83 1.44
N TYR A 247 -10.42 -13.72 2.72
CA TYR A 247 -9.54 -13.14 3.72
C TYR A 247 -8.43 -14.13 4.10
N SER A 248 -7.19 -13.68 4.04
CA SER A 248 -6.00 -14.40 4.51
C SER A 248 -5.23 -13.51 5.48
N GLY A 249 -5.41 -13.74 6.79
CA GLY A 249 -4.73 -12.97 7.83
C GLY A 249 -4.49 -13.79 9.08
N GLU A 250 -3.53 -13.35 9.90
CA GLU A 250 -3.05 -14.07 11.09
C GLU A 250 -4.18 -14.42 12.07
N GLN A 251 -5.22 -13.58 12.16
CA GLN A 251 -6.37 -13.85 13.01
C GLN A 251 -7.13 -15.11 12.57
N LEU A 252 -7.28 -15.33 11.25
CA LEU A 252 -7.96 -16.52 10.73
C LEU A 252 -7.18 -17.79 11.08
N ASP A 253 -5.86 -17.76 10.96
CA ASP A 253 -4.99 -18.89 11.31
C ASP A 253 -5.07 -19.22 12.80
N LYS A 254 -5.06 -18.19 13.66
CA LYS A 254 -5.27 -18.37 15.11
C LYS A 254 -6.62 -19.02 15.43
N VAL A 255 -7.71 -18.56 14.80
CA VAL A 255 -9.04 -19.14 15.01
C VAL A 255 -9.10 -20.59 14.52
N LYS A 256 -8.48 -20.90 13.37
CA LYS A 256 -8.37 -22.28 12.87
C LYS A 256 -7.61 -23.18 13.83
N GLU A 257 -6.52 -22.68 14.42
CA GLU A 257 -5.73 -23.45 15.38
C GLU A 257 -6.51 -23.70 16.69
N MET A 258 -7.24 -22.71 17.21
CA MET A 258 -8.11 -22.90 18.36
C MET A 258 -9.14 -24.01 18.15
N ILE A 259 -9.73 -24.11 16.95
CA ILE A 259 -10.66 -25.21 16.64
C ILE A 259 -9.94 -26.56 16.63
N ARG A 260 -8.75 -26.64 16.05
CA ARG A 260 -7.96 -27.88 16.05
C ARG A 260 -7.59 -28.32 17.46
N GLU A 261 -7.17 -27.39 18.32
CA GLU A 261 -6.86 -27.65 19.73
C GLU A 261 -8.11 -28.14 20.49
N SER A 262 -9.26 -27.49 20.28
CA SER A 262 -10.53 -27.92 20.87
C SER A 262 -10.91 -29.33 20.41
N GLU A 263 -10.74 -29.66 19.13
CA GLU A 263 -11.02 -30.99 18.58
C GLU A 263 -10.08 -32.06 19.12
N GLN A 264 -8.79 -31.73 19.29
CA GLN A 264 -7.83 -32.62 19.93
C GLN A 264 -8.19 -32.86 21.41
N LEU A 265 -8.63 -31.82 22.12
CA LEU A 265 -9.08 -31.95 23.50
C LEU A 265 -10.33 -32.82 23.61
N ASP A 266 -11.32 -32.63 22.73
CA ASP A 266 -12.53 -33.45 22.67
C ASP A 266 -12.19 -34.91 22.36
N ALA A 267 -11.26 -35.16 21.44
CA ALA A 267 -10.80 -36.50 21.11
C ALA A 267 -10.11 -37.18 22.31
N ARG A 268 -9.23 -36.46 23.02
CA ARG A 268 -8.57 -36.97 24.24
C ARG A 268 -9.58 -37.23 25.36
N ASN A 269 -10.55 -36.34 25.55
CA ASN A 269 -11.60 -36.52 26.56
C ASN A 269 -12.49 -37.72 26.22
N LYS A 270 -12.81 -37.92 24.94
CA LYS A 270 -13.54 -39.09 24.47
C LYS A 270 -12.77 -40.38 24.71
N GLU A 271 -11.48 -40.40 24.39
CA GLU A 271 -10.59 -41.55 24.64
C GLU A 271 -10.54 -41.89 26.13
N LYS A 272 -10.35 -40.89 27.00
CA LYS A 272 -10.37 -41.07 28.46
C LYS A 272 -11.72 -41.59 28.97
N ALA A 273 -12.83 -41.06 28.45
CA ALA A 273 -14.16 -41.53 28.80
C ALA A 273 -14.40 -42.98 28.35
N GLU A 274 -13.90 -43.37 27.18
CA GLU A 274 -13.95 -44.77 26.71
C GLU A 274 -13.07 -45.69 27.56
N ALA A 275 -11.87 -45.26 27.91
CA ALA A 275 -10.99 -46.00 28.82
C ALA A 275 -11.65 -46.20 30.20
N PHE A 276 -12.29 -45.16 30.73
CA PHE A 276 -13.03 -45.24 31.98
C PHE A 276 -14.22 -46.21 31.90
N ARG A 277 -14.98 -46.21 30.80
CA ARG A 277 -16.04 -47.19 30.56
C ARG A 277 -15.51 -48.63 30.49
N ARG A 278 -14.37 -48.86 29.82
CA ARG A 278 -13.71 -50.18 29.77
C ARG A 278 -13.28 -50.62 31.16
N PHE A 279 -12.73 -49.72 31.97
CA PHE A 279 -12.40 -49.98 33.37
C PHE A 279 -13.63 -50.43 34.18
N LEU A 280 -14.75 -49.71 34.08
CA LEU A 280 -15.98 -50.08 34.79
C LEU A 280 -16.52 -51.44 34.32
N ALA A 281 -16.45 -51.73 33.02
CA ALA A 281 -16.85 -53.01 32.47
C ALA A 281 -15.95 -54.17 32.94
N ALA A 282 -14.65 -53.93 33.10
CA ALA A 282 -13.72 -54.91 33.64
C ALA A 282 -13.96 -55.19 35.13
N ALA A 283 -14.28 -54.15 35.91
CA ALA A 283 -14.57 -54.29 37.34
C ALA A 283 -15.87 -55.07 37.61
N LYS A 284 -16.92 -54.86 36.80
CA LYS A 284 -18.19 -55.60 36.92
C LYS A 284 -18.62 -56.16 35.56
N PRO A 285 -18.07 -57.30 35.12
CA PRO A 285 -18.37 -57.90 33.81
C PRO A 285 -19.84 -58.28 33.62
N GLN A 286 -20.57 -58.53 34.72
CA GLN A 286 -22.00 -58.84 34.70
C GLN A 286 -22.89 -57.62 34.42
N TRP A 287 -22.34 -56.40 34.47
CA TRP A 287 -23.12 -55.19 34.23
C TRP A 287 -23.53 -55.08 32.77
N GLN A 288 -24.82 -54.88 32.55
CA GLN A 288 -25.35 -54.53 31.23
C GLN A 288 -24.98 -53.09 30.86
N LEU A 289 -25.09 -52.75 29.57
CA LEU A 289 -24.80 -51.39 29.08
C LEU A 289 -25.56 -50.30 29.86
N LYS A 290 -26.83 -50.55 30.19
CA LYS A 290 -27.66 -49.62 30.98
C LYS A 290 -27.12 -49.40 32.40
N GLU A 291 -26.56 -50.44 33.02
CA GLU A 291 -25.99 -50.37 34.37
C GLU A 291 -24.65 -49.65 34.36
N LEU A 292 -23.83 -49.89 33.33
CA LEU A 292 -22.58 -49.14 33.09
C LEU A 292 -22.86 -47.66 32.87
N GLU A 293 -23.88 -47.30 32.08
CA GLU A 293 -24.29 -45.91 31.88
C GLU A 293 -24.79 -45.26 33.18
N ALA A 294 -25.59 -45.99 33.96
CA ALA A 294 -26.07 -45.52 35.26
C ALA A 294 -24.92 -45.32 36.26
N ALA A 295 -23.95 -46.24 36.30
CA ALA A 295 -22.75 -46.11 37.13
C ALA A 295 -21.87 -44.95 36.67
N THR A 296 -21.64 -44.80 35.36
CA THR A 296 -20.86 -43.70 34.78
C THR A 296 -21.50 -42.34 35.11
N SER A 297 -22.82 -42.21 34.94
CA SER A 297 -23.56 -40.99 35.27
C SER A 297 -23.51 -40.65 36.76
N LYS A 298 -23.64 -41.68 37.62
CA LYS A 298 -23.51 -41.53 39.06
C LYS A 298 -22.12 -41.04 39.47
N LEU A 299 -21.06 -41.61 38.88
CA LEU A 299 -19.67 -41.22 39.13
C LEU A 299 -19.37 -39.81 38.58
N ALA A 300 -19.88 -39.49 37.39
CA ALA A 300 -19.75 -38.15 36.80
C ALA A 300 -20.40 -37.06 37.66
N THR A 301 -21.51 -37.37 38.36
CA THR A 301 -22.16 -36.44 39.31
C THR A 301 -21.25 -36.07 40.49
N LEU A 302 -20.27 -36.93 40.81
CA LEU A 302 -19.24 -36.68 41.81
C LEU A 302 -17.96 -36.06 41.24
N GLY A 303 -17.91 -35.81 39.93
CA GLY A 303 -16.71 -35.37 39.22
C GLY A 303 -15.69 -36.49 38.98
N VAL A 304 -16.10 -37.75 39.03
CA VAL A 304 -15.25 -38.92 38.71
C VAL A 304 -15.54 -39.34 37.28
N CYS A 305 -14.71 -38.88 36.34
CA CYS A 305 -14.92 -39.09 34.91
C CYS A 305 -13.81 -39.91 34.25
N ILE A 306 -12.65 -40.03 34.91
CA ILE A 306 -11.48 -40.78 34.43
C ILE A 306 -10.97 -41.73 35.51
N VAL A 307 -10.10 -42.66 35.14
CA VAL A 307 -9.59 -43.71 36.03
C VAL A 307 -8.80 -43.11 37.19
N GLU A 308 -8.04 -42.05 36.94
CA GLU A 308 -7.24 -41.33 37.95
C GLU A 308 -8.12 -40.67 39.02
N ASP A 309 -9.28 -40.12 38.63
CA ASP A 309 -10.27 -39.59 39.58
C ASP A 309 -10.82 -40.70 40.46
N MET A 310 -11.00 -41.90 39.90
CA MET A 310 -11.50 -43.06 40.63
C MET A 310 -10.50 -43.54 41.67
N THR A 311 -9.21 -43.62 41.32
CA THR A 311 -8.15 -43.94 42.29
C THR A 311 -8.17 -42.99 43.47
N THR A 312 -8.31 -41.69 43.21
CA THR A 312 -8.38 -40.66 44.25
C THR A 312 -9.66 -40.77 45.08
N ALA A 313 -10.78 -41.16 44.46
CA ALA A 313 -12.06 -41.29 45.14
C ALA A 313 -12.20 -42.56 46.00
N LEU A 314 -11.39 -43.59 45.72
CA LEU A 314 -11.34 -44.85 46.46
C LEU A 314 -10.22 -44.89 47.51
N ASP A 315 -9.33 -43.90 47.54
CA ASP A 315 -8.27 -43.81 48.56
C ASP A 315 -8.89 -43.72 49.97
N GLU A 316 -8.60 -44.71 50.82
CA GLU A 316 -9.08 -44.77 52.20
C GLU A 316 -8.58 -43.59 53.05
N ALA A 317 -7.45 -42.98 52.67
CA ALA A 317 -6.93 -41.77 53.31
C ALA A 317 -7.72 -40.51 52.92
N ALA A 318 -8.62 -40.59 51.93
CA ALA A 318 -9.43 -39.46 51.53
C ALA A 318 -10.42 -39.09 52.65
N PRO A 319 -10.66 -37.78 52.90
CA PRO A 319 -11.48 -37.30 54.01
C PRO A 319 -12.98 -37.70 53.91
N ARG A 320 -13.43 -38.16 52.73
CA ARG A 320 -14.78 -38.72 52.53
C ARG A 320 -14.72 -39.87 51.53
N HIS A 321 -15.15 -41.04 51.96
CA HIS A 321 -15.24 -42.23 51.12
C HIS A 321 -16.27 -42.02 49.99
N LEU A 322 -16.09 -42.68 48.84
CA LEU A 322 -16.95 -42.54 47.65
C LEU A 322 -18.46 -42.64 47.96
N ASN A 323 -18.84 -43.60 48.82
CA ASN A 323 -20.23 -43.81 49.23
C ASN A 323 -20.82 -42.66 50.07
N ASP A 324 -20.00 -41.97 50.87
CA ASP A 324 -20.47 -40.82 51.65
C ASP A 324 -20.71 -39.62 50.75
N ARG A 325 -19.83 -39.41 49.76
CA ARG A 325 -20.03 -38.40 48.70
C ARG A 325 -21.30 -38.66 47.90
N LEU A 326 -21.65 -39.92 47.64
CA LEU A 326 -22.91 -40.27 46.98
C LEU A 326 -24.13 -39.96 47.86
N ARG A 327 -24.08 -40.31 49.15
CA ARG A 327 -25.15 -40.04 50.10
C ARG A 327 -25.39 -38.54 50.29
N ASP A 328 -24.34 -37.74 50.32
CA ASP A 328 -24.40 -36.27 50.37
C ASP A 328 -25.15 -35.67 49.16
N LYS A 329 -25.11 -36.36 48.01
CA LYS A 329 -25.85 -35.99 46.79
C LYS A 329 -27.23 -36.66 46.68
N GLY A 330 -27.68 -37.39 47.71
CA GLY A 330 -28.93 -38.14 47.71
C GLY A 330 -28.93 -39.37 46.79
N LEU A 331 -27.76 -39.85 46.37
CA LEU A 331 -27.62 -41.01 45.49
C LEU A 331 -27.39 -42.29 46.31
N ARG A 332 -27.93 -43.41 45.83
CA ARG A 332 -27.71 -44.72 46.48
C ARG A 332 -26.23 -45.10 46.43
N ALA A 333 -25.67 -45.46 47.58
CA ALA A 333 -24.33 -46.01 47.72
C ALA A 333 -24.11 -47.24 46.82
N PHE A 334 -22.88 -47.42 46.33
CA PHE A 334 -22.44 -48.68 45.73
C PHE A 334 -22.36 -49.77 46.81
N SER A 335 -22.60 -51.03 46.44
CA SER A 335 -22.37 -52.14 47.37
C SER A 335 -20.88 -52.29 47.66
N ASP A 336 -20.54 -52.83 48.83
CA ASP A 336 -19.14 -53.10 49.21
C ASP A 336 -18.48 -54.04 48.19
N GLU A 337 -19.24 -55.00 47.66
CA GLU A 337 -18.80 -55.88 46.57
C GLU A 337 -18.47 -55.11 45.28
N THR A 338 -19.10 -53.95 45.04
CA THR A 338 -18.79 -53.10 43.87
C THR A 338 -17.54 -52.27 44.12
N LEU A 339 -17.37 -51.76 45.33
CA LEU A 339 -16.17 -51.01 45.73
C LEU A 339 -14.92 -51.88 45.68
N ALA A 340 -14.99 -53.08 46.28
CA ALA A 340 -13.91 -54.06 46.23
C ALA A 340 -13.55 -54.47 44.80
N ALA A 341 -14.54 -54.53 43.90
CA ALA A 341 -14.31 -54.82 42.49
C ALA A 341 -13.61 -53.67 41.75
N PHE A 342 -13.90 -52.40 42.10
CA PHE A 342 -13.17 -51.25 41.56
C PHE A 342 -11.72 -51.22 42.05
N GLU A 343 -11.49 -51.46 43.34
CA GLU A 343 -10.14 -51.56 43.91
C GLU A 343 -9.34 -52.69 43.26
N ALA A 344 -9.95 -53.87 43.07
CA ALA A 344 -9.31 -54.99 42.37
C ALA A 344 -8.96 -54.63 40.91
N ALA A 345 -9.87 -53.95 40.19
CA ALA A 345 -9.61 -53.52 38.82
C ALA A 345 -8.48 -52.47 38.72
N LEU A 346 -8.35 -51.57 39.71
CA LEU A 346 -7.24 -50.62 39.77
C LEU A 346 -5.89 -51.32 39.99
N ASN A 347 -5.86 -52.35 40.84
CA ASN A 347 -4.65 -53.13 41.12
C ASN A 347 -4.20 -54.03 39.95
N ILE A 348 -5.10 -54.36 39.02
CA ILE A 348 -4.79 -55.16 37.82
C ILE A 348 -4.29 -54.27 36.68
N GLY A 349 -4.71 -52.99 36.65
CA GLY A 349 -4.36 -52.03 35.60
C GLY A 349 -3.17 -51.13 35.89
N ALA A 350 -2.64 -51.15 37.12
CA ALA A 350 -1.40 -50.48 37.53
C ALA A 350 -0.19 -51.40 37.28
#